data_AF-A0A972GGJ9-F1
#
_entry.id   AF-A0A972GGJ9-F1
#
_cell.length_a   1.000
_cell.length_b   1.000
_cell.length_c   1.000
_cell.angle_alpha   90.00
_cell.angle_beta   90.00
_cell.angle_gamma   90.00
#
_symmetry.space_group_name_H-M   'P 1'
#
loop_
_entity.id
_entity.type
_entity.pdbx_description
1 polymer ?
#
loop_
_entity_poly.entity_id
_entity_poly.type
_entity_poly.pdbx_seq_one_letter_code
_entity_poly.pdbx_strand_id
1 'polypeptide(L)'
;MQDRPGFYQGRHYTDYGIQVVSFINRGQFNQAEDLLLHLVDAVEAENQVEQIGVAPWYYKQLAQVYHTRGDYDAEIRILERCVQQQNTDAPGVVRRLRYARGLLQMA
;
A
#
# COMPACT_ATOMS: atom_id res chain seq x y z
N MET A 1 11.71 -12.82 14.29
CA MET A 1 12.80 -12.18 13.53
C MET A 1 12.15 -11.05 12.76
N GLN A 2 12.47 -9.79 13.07
CA GLN A 2 12.15 -8.68 12.18
C GLN A 2 13.19 -8.68 11.06
N ASP A 3 12.74 -8.65 9.81
CA ASP A 3 13.60 -8.44 8.67
C ASP A 3 14.24 -7.03 8.77
N ARG A 4 15.40 -6.84 8.12
CA ARG A 4 16.05 -5.52 8.06
C ARG A 4 15.17 -4.52 7.27
N PRO A 5 15.32 -3.19 7.48
CA PRO A 5 14.56 -2.17 6.75
C PRO A 5 14.57 -2.43 5.23
N GLY A 6 13.39 -2.36 4.59
CA GLY A 6 13.22 -2.66 3.16
C GLY A 6 13.03 -4.16 2.82
N PHE A 7 13.09 -5.06 3.79
CA PHE A 7 13.00 -6.51 3.55
C PHE A 7 11.77 -7.13 4.19
N TYR A 8 11.24 -8.15 3.53
CA TYR A 8 10.19 -9.02 4.04
C TYR A 8 10.52 -10.46 3.62
N GLN A 9 10.51 -11.40 4.56
CA GLN A 9 10.87 -12.80 4.37
C GLN A 9 12.21 -12.99 3.62
N GLY A 10 13.22 -12.20 4.00
CA GLY A 10 14.56 -12.27 3.41
C GLY A 10 14.71 -11.75 1.97
N ARG A 11 13.68 -11.12 1.37
CA ARG A 11 13.76 -10.48 0.04
C ARG A 11 13.40 -9.01 0.12
N HIS A 12 13.93 -8.21 -0.79
CA HIS A 12 13.65 -6.78 -0.84
C HIS A 12 12.21 -6.55 -1.32
N TYR A 13 11.54 -5.49 -0.84
CA TYR A 13 10.13 -5.26 -1.16
C TYR A 13 9.88 -5.12 -2.68
N THR A 14 10.88 -4.65 -3.45
CA THR A 14 10.80 -4.51 -4.92
C THR A 14 10.61 -5.84 -5.64
N ASP A 15 11.10 -6.94 -5.06
CA ASP A 15 11.06 -8.27 -5.71
C ASP A 15 9.66 -8.88 -5.70
N TYR A 16 8.77 -8.37 -4.84
CA TYR A 16 7.42 -8.89 -4.68
C TYR A 16 6.40 -8.29 -5.66
N GLY A 17 6.79 -7.32 -6.50
CA GLY A 17 5.87 -6.63 -7.41
C GLY A 17 5.11 -7.58 -8.34
N ILE A 18 5.81 -8.56 -8.92
CA ILE A 18 5.19 -9.58 -9.80
C ILE A 18 4.23 -10.47 -9.01
N GLN A 19 4.58 -10.83 -7.78
CA GLN A 19 3.75 -11.68 -6.92
C GLN A 19 2.45 -10.98 -6.52
N VAL A 20 2.51 -9.69 -6.17
CA VAL A 20 1.33 -8.86 -5.90
C VAL A 20 0.39 -8.85 -7.11
N VAL A 21 0.91 -8.54 -8.30
CA VAL A 21 0.12 -8.52 -9.54
C VAL A 21 -0.50 -9.90 -9.82
N SER A 22 0.25 -10.98 -9.56
CA SER A 22 -0.25 -12.35 -9.71
C SER A 22 -1.45 -12.63 -8.80
N PHE A 23 -1.37 -12.28 -7.51
CA PHE A 23 -2.49 -12.48 -6.57
C PHE A 23 -3.73 -11.68 -6.98
N ILE A 24 -3.56 -10.40 -7.36
CA ILE A 24 -4.67 -9.55 -7.78
C ILE A 24 -5.36 -10.11 -9.03
N ASN A 25 -4.58 -10.51 -10.05
CA ASN A 25 -5.12 -11.08 -11.29
C ASN A 25 -5.85 -12.41 -11.08
N ARG A 26 -5.49 -13.17 -10.04
CA ARG A 26 -6.15 -14.42 -9.67
C ARG A 26 -7.35 -14.21 -8.74
N GLY A 27 -7.69 -12.97 -8.40
CA GLY A 27 -8.75 -12.65 -7.42
C GLY A 27 -8.39 -13.08 -5.98
N GLN A 28 -7.11 -13.38 -5.71
CA GLN A 28 -6.62 -13.79 -4.41
C GLN A 28 -6.40 -12.57 -3.50
N PHE A 29 -7.47 -11.80 -3.28
CA PHE A 29 -7.41 -10.51 -2.61
C PHE A 29 -6.90 -10.60 -1.18
N ASN A 30 -7.19 -11.68 -0.44
CA ASN A 30 -6.71 -11.84 0.94
C ASN A 30 -5.18 -11.97 0.96
N GLN A 31 -4.63 -12.80 0.07
CA GLN A 31 -3.18 -12.98 -0.05
C GLN A 31 -2.49 -11.73 -0.58
N ALA A 32 -3.16 -11.00 -1.48
CA ALA A 32 -2.66 -9.70 -1.96
C ALA A 32 -2.60 -8.68 -0.82
N GLU A 33 -3.66 -8.56 -0.02
CA GLU A 33 -3.71 -7.67 1.14
C GLU A 33 -2.60 -8.01 2.16
N ASP A 34 -2.53 -9.26 2.60
CA ASP A 34 -1.54 -9.69 3.61
C ASP A 34 -0.12 -9.36 3.14
N LEU A 35 0.21 -9.69 1.89
CA LEU A 35 1.51 -9.37 1.31
C LEU A 35 1.72 -7.85 1.24
N LEU A 36 0.74 -7.10 0.74
CA LEU A 36 0.85 -5.65 0.57
C LEU A 36 1.04 -4.91 1.89
N LEU A 37 0.37 -5.33 2.96
CA LEU A 37 0.55 -4.75 4.30
C LEU A 37 2.00 -4.91 4.78
N HIS A 38 2.55 -6.11 4.64
CA HIS A 38 3.95 -6.36 4.99
C HIS A 38 4.94 -5.57 4.12
N LEU A 39 4.65 -5.40 2.82
CA LEU A 39 5.49 -4.58 1.94
C LEU A 39 5.41 -3.10 2.30
N VAL A 40 4.23 -2.59 2.67
CA VAL A 40 4.07 -1.23 3.18
C VAL A 40 4.93 -1.02 4.43
N ASP A 41 4.86 -1.94 5.39
CA ASP A 41 5.69 -1.85 6.60
C ASP A 41 7.19 -1.89 6.28
N ALA A 42 7.62 -2.73 5.33
CA ALA A 42 9.02 -2.81 4.91
C ALA A 42 9.52 -1.52 4.24
N VAL A 43 8.70 -0.92 3.36
CA VAL A 43 9.01 0.35 2.68
C VAL A 43 9.05 1.51 3.67
N GLU A 44 8.13 1.56 4.62
CA GLU A 44 8.13 2.59 5.66
C GLU A 44 9.36 2.48 6.57
N ALA A 45 9.74 1.25 6.95
CA ALA A 45 10.93 1.00 7.74
C ALA A 45 12.20 1.47 7.00
N GLU A 46 12.29 1.25 5.69
CA GLU A 46 13.40 1.77 4.88
C GLU A 46 13.39 3.29 4.84
N ASN A 47 12.23 3.91 4.57
CA ASN A 47 12.12 5.37 4.54
C ASN A 47 12.48 6.01 5.89
N GLN A 48 12.19 5.35 7.02
CA GLN A 48 12.59 5.86 8.34
C GLN A 48 14.11 5.99 8.47
N VAL A 49 14.87 5.09 7.87
CA VAL A 49 16.34 5.08 7.94
C VAL A 49 16.96 5.93 6.85
N GLU A 50 16.50 5.76 5.60
CA GLU A 50 17.13 6.34 4.41
C GLU A 50 16.52 7.70 4.02
N GLN A 51 15.31 8.02 4.50
CA GLN A 51 14.60 9.28 4.23
C GLN A 51 14.39 9.56 2.73
N ILE A 52 14.27 8.52 1.91
CA ILE A 52 14.16 8.60 0.44
C ILE A 52 12.72 8.67 -0.10
N GLY A 53 11.73 8.63 0.79
CA GLY A 53 10.30 8.51 0.46
C GLY A 53 9.83 7.06 0.37
N VAL A 54 8.51 6.86 0.34
CA VAL A 54 7.90 5.53 0.16
C VAL A 54 7.44 5.35 -1.28
N ALA A 55 7.45 4.10 -1.76
CA ALA A 55 6.88 3.74 -3.05
C ALA A 55 5.33 3.77 -3.00
N PRO A 56 4.64 4.74 -3.65
CA PRO A 56 3.18 4.87 -3.53
C PRO A 56 2.40 3.75 -4.21
N TRP A 57 3.08 2.95 -5.04
CA TRP A 57 2.46 1.87 -5.81
C TRP A 57 1.83 0.81 -4.90
N TYR A 58 2.50 0.40 -3.81
CA TYR A 58 1.98 -0.61 -2.88
C TYR A 58 0.69 -0.15 -2.19
N TYR A 59 0.67 1.10 -1.71
CA TYR A 59 -0.53 1.72 -1.13
C TYR A 59 -1.68 1.78 -2.13
N LYS A 60 -1.40 2.09 -3.40
CA LYS A 60 -2.43 2.11 -4.45
C LYS A 60 -3.00 0.72 -4.76
N GLN A 61 -2.17 -0.31 -4.78
CA GLN A 61 -2.65 -1.68 -4.96
C GLN A 61 -3.55 -2.10 -3.80
N LEU A 62 -3.14 -1.78 -2.57
CA LEU A 62 -3.90 -2.11 -1.37
C LEU A 62 -5.23 -1.34 -1.32
N ALA A 63 -5.22 -0.06 -1.66
CA ALA A 63 -6.42 0.74 -1.84
C ALA A 63 -7.37 0.15 -2.89
N GLN A 64 -6.84 -0.37 -4.00
CA GLN A 64 -7.66 -1.03 -5.02
C GLN A 64 -8.27 -2.35 -4.53
N VAL A 65 -7.52 -3.14 -3.75
CA VAL A 65 -8.05 -4.36 -3.11
C VAL A 65 -9.23 -4.03 -2.18
N TYR A 66 -9.09 -3.00 -1.35
CA TYR A 66 -10.16 -2.54 -0.45
C TYR A 66 -11.37 -2.01 -1.21
N HIS A 67 -11.13 -1.21 -2.24
CA HIS A 67 -12.17 -0.69 -3.11
C HIS A 67 -13.01 -1.81 -3.75
N THR A 68 -12.37 -2.85 -4.28
CA THR A 68 -13.06 -3.98 -4.90
C THR A 68 -13.95 -4.75 -3.92
N ARG A 69 -13.65 -4.68 -2.61
CA ARG A 69 -14.47 -5.28 -1.55
C ARG A 69 -15.51 -4.32 -0.97
N GLY A 70 -15.55 -3.06 -1.42
CA GLY A 70 -16.40 -2.01 -0.86
C GLY A 70 -15.96 -1.50 0.51
N ASP A 71 -14.75 -1.82 0.96
CA ASP A 71 -14.20 -1.35 2.24
C ASP A 71 -13.53 0.02 2.04
N TYR A 72 -14.37 1.06 1.91
CA TYR A 72 -13.89 2.42 1.68
C TYR A 72 -13.16 3.00 2.90
N ASP A 73 -13.51 2.56 4.12
CA ASP A 73 -12.81 2.95 5.34
C ASP A 73 -11.34 2.50 5.33
N ALA A 74 -11.09 1.23 5.00
CA ALA A 74 -9.73 0.71 4.86
C ALA A 74 -8.97 1.37 3.70
N GLU A 75 -9.64 1.61 2.57
CA GLU A 75 -9.07 2.35 1.43
C GLU A 75 -8.60 3.76 1.85
N ILE A 76 -9.43 4.49 2.60
CA ILE A 76 -9.08 5.84 3.07
C ILE A 76 -7.89 5.79 4.02
N ARG A 77 -7.92 4.90 5.02
CA ARG A 77 -6.84 4.78 6.02
C ARG A 77 -5.48 4.50 5.39
N ILE A 78 -5.41 3.60 4.42
CA ILE A 78 -4.13 3.27 3.78
C ILE A 78 -3.62 4.42 2.90
N LEU A 79 -4.51 5.12 2.20
CA LEU A 79 -4.12 6.28 1.38
C LEU A 79 -3.68 7.46 2.25
N GLU A 80 -4.33 7.69 3.39
CA GLU A 80 -3.90 8.69 4.39
C GLU A 80 -2.53 8.37 4.95
N ARG A 81 -2.29 7.09 5.31
CA ARG A 81 -0.98 6.61 5.77
C ARG A 81 0.12 6.95 4.76
N CYS A 82 -0.11 6.74 3.46
CA CYS A 82 0.84 7.12 2.41
C CYS A 82 1.10 8.64 2.33
N VAL A 83 0.05 9.47 2.46
CA VAL A 83 0.17 10.94 2.36
C VAL A 83 0.92 11.52 3.57
N GLN A 84 0.89 10.84 4.71
CA GLN A 84 1.65 11.21 5.89
C GLN A 84 3.14 10.86 5.80
N GLN A 85 3.55 10.05 4.81
CA GLN A 85 4.95 9.69 4.63
C GLN A 85 5.76 10.87 4.13
N GLN A 86 6.88 11.14 4.82
CA GLN A 86 7.82 12.18 4.42
C GLN A 86 8.50 11.82 3.10
N ASN A 87 8.94 12.84 2.37
CA ASN A 87 9.68 12.71 1.11
C ASN A 87 8.97 11.90 0.01
N THR A 88 7.65 11.75 0.13
CA THR A 88 6.82 10.99 -0.80
C THR A 88 5.93 11.93 -1.59
N ASP A 89 6.20 12.08 -2.89
CA ASP A 89 5.30 12.79 -3.79
C ASP A 89 4.33 11.79 -4.46
N ALA A 90 3.06 11.86 -4.06
CA ALA A 90 2.03 10.91 -4.50
C ALA A 90 0.73 11.61 -4.92
N PRO A 91 0.74 12.45 -5.97
CA PRO A 91 -0.47 13.18 -6.39
C PRO A 91 -1.60 12.23 -6.81
N GLY A 92 -1.25 11.05 -7.33
CA GLY A 92 -2.22 10.00 -7.64
C GLY A 92 -2.91 9.40 -6.42
N VAL A 93 -2.22 9.29 -5.28
CA VAL A 93 -2.78 8.83 -4.00
C VAL A 93 -3.73 9.88 -3.45
N VAL A 94 -3.33 11.16 -3.44
CA VAL A 94 -4.17 12.28 -2.98
C VAL A 94 -5.48 12.37 -3.76
N ARG A 95 -5.41 12.23 -5.09
CA ARG A 95 -6.61 12.22 -5.94
C ARG A 95 -7.54 11.05 -5.58
N ARG A 96 -6.98 9.87 -5.35
CA ARG A 96 -7.77 8.68 -5.00
C ARG A 96 -8.36 8.76 -3.58
N LEU A 97 -7.63 9.32 -2.63
CA LEU A 97 -8.12 9.57 -1.27
C LEU A 97 -9.36 10.47 -1.28
N ARG A 98 -9.32 11.56 -2.06
CA ARG A 98 -10.48 12.45 -2.23
C ARG A 98 -11.69 11.71 -2.80
N TYR A 99 -11.46 10.84 -3.78
CA TYR A 99 -12.51 10.03 -4.38
C TYR A 99 -13.12 9.03 -3.38
N ALA A 100 -12.30 8.26 -2.67
CA ALA A 100 -12.76 7.28 -1.67
C ALA A 100 -13.56 7.95 -0.54
N ARG A 101 -13.12 9.12 -0.04
CA ARG A 101 -13.88 9.93 0.93
C ARG A 101 -15.26 10.34 0.41
N GLY A 102 -15.36 10.69 -0.87
CA GLY A 102 -16.64 11.00 -1.49
C GLY A 102 -17.59 9.81 -1.53
N LEU A 103 -17.07 8.60 -1.80
CA LEU A 103 -17.88 7.37 -1.78
C LEU A 103 -18.38 7.03 -0.38
N LEU A 104 -17.53 7.15 0.64
CA LEU A 104 -17.92 6.85 2.02
C LEU A 104 -19.04 7.78 2.53
N GLN A 105 -19.07 9.05 2.08
CA GLN A 105 -20.15 9.98 2.42
C GLN A 105 -21.49 9.68 1.74
N MET A 106 -21.49 8.79 0.73
CA MET A 106 -22.67 8.42 -0.06
C MET A 106 -23.13 6.97 0.21
N ALA A 107 -22.38 6.22 1.03
CA ALA A 107 -22.68 4.84 1.43
C ALA A 107 -23.51 4.82 2.73
#